data_AF-A0A0L7KXA6-F1
#
_entry.id   AF-A0A0L7KXA6-F1
#
_cell.length_a   1.000
_cell.length_b   1.000
_cell.length_c   1.000
_cell.angle_alpha   90.00
_cell.angle_beta   90.00
_cell.angle_gamma   90.00
#
_symmetry.space_group_name_H-M   'P 1'
#
loop_
_entity.id
_entity.type
_entity.pdbx_description
1 polymer ?
#
loop_
_entity_poly.entity_id
_entity_poly.type
_entity_poly.pdbx_seq_one_letter_code
_entity_poly.pdbx_strand_id
1 'polypeptide(L)'
;MIKDTIRKLDKLTLIANKEKFNLELKNSFSILNMDHPDNTENQYNHIKECIKQASRKIKTLKFRTQKLTNASLNLIEERQKLTRNSVEYRDFDKKVKRNIRKDLRAYNIYLVQSALDKNRSLKSAMRGREPG
;
A
#
# COMPACT_ATOMS: atom_id res chain seq x y z
N MET A 1 24.34 -3.31 -8.90
CA MET A 1 23.56 -4.57 -8.69
C MET A 1 23.03 -4.75 -7.25
N ILE A 2 22.57 -3.69 -6.56
CA ILE A 2 22.03 -3.79 -5.17
C ILE A 2 20.49 -3.83 -5.15
N LYS A 3 19.84 -3.29 -6.19
CA LYS A 3 18.38 -3.10 -6.24
C LYS A 3 17.57 -4.40 -6.36
N ASP A 4 18.22 -5.52 -6.68
CA ASP A 4 17.54 -6.73 -7.15
C ASP A 4 17.58 -7.93 -6.17
N THR A 5 18.34 -7.84 -5.06
CA THR A 5 18.50 -8.99 -4.12
C THR A 5 17.62 -8.93 -2.87
N ILE A 6 17.06 -7.75 -2.54
CA ILE A 6 16.07 -7.60 -1.48
C ILE A 6 14.71 -7.46 -2.15
N ARG A 7 13.77 -8.34 -1.80
CA ARG A 7 12.40 -8.27 -2.33
C ARG A 7 11.87 -6.86 -2.07
N LYS A 8 11.62 -6.09 -3.14
CA LYS A 8 11.12 -4.71 -3.06
C LYS A 8 9.75 -4.74 -2.39
N LEU A 9 9.71 -4.61 -1.06
CA LEU A 9 8.46 -4.46 -0.33
C LEU A 9 7.90 -3.08 -0.66
N ASP A 10 6.63 -3.06 -1.06
CA ASP A 10 5.92 -1.82 -1.33
C ASP A 10 5.95 -0.92 -0.08
N LYS A 11 6.23 0.37 -0.27
CA LYS A 11 6.33 1.39 0.78
C LYS A 11 5.10 1.36 1.69
N LEU A 12 3.92 1.11 1.12
CA LEU A 12 2.65 1.00 1.86
C LEU A 12 2.61 -0.23 2.77
N THR A 13 3.21 -1.35 2.36
CA THR A 13 3.29 -2.58 3.15
C THR A 13 4.21 -2.40 4.36
N LEU A 14 5.34 -1.71 4.18
CA LEU A 14 6.30 -1.41 5.25
C LEU A 14 5.71 -0.44 6.28
N ILE A 15 4.98 0.58 5.83
CA ILE A 15 4.31 1.53 6.73
C ILE A 15 3.23 0.82 7.56
N ALA A 16 2.42 -0.04 6.92
CA ALA A 16 1.36 -0.77 7.60
C ALA A 16 1.85 -1.80 8.62
N ASN A 17 3.01 -2.42 8.38
CA ASN A 17 3.58 -3.45 9.26
C ASN A 17 4.80 -2.95 10.03
N LYS A 18 4.94 -1.62 10.22
CA LYS A 18 6.15 -0.98 10.77
C LYS A 18 6.58 -1.61 12.10
N GLU A 19 5.65 -1.81 13.01
CA GLU A 19 5.95 -2.35 14.35
C GLU A 19 6.39 -3.81 14.28
N LYS A 20 5.69 -4.62 13.50
CA LYS A 20 6.03 -6.03 13.29
C LYS A 20 7.38 -6.20 12.57
N PHE A 21 7.68 -5.32 11.61
CA PHE A 21 8.98 -5.29 10.95
C PHE A 21 10.10 -4.92 11.90
N ASN A 22 9.91 -3.88 12.71
CA ASN A 22 10.89 -3.44 13.69
C ASN A 22 11.14 -4.51 14.77
N LEU A 23 10.09 -5.23 15.17
CA LEU A 23 10.20 -6.35 16.12
C LEU A 23 11.01 -7.51 15.52
N GLU A 24 10.70 -7.92 14.28
CA GLU A 24 11.46 -8.97 13.59
C GLU A 24 12.91 -8.56 13.31
N LEU A 25 13.18 -7.29 12.99
CA LEU A 25 14.54 -6.77 12.87
C LEU A 25 15.28 -6.84 14.21
N LYS A 26 14.66 -6.40 15.31
CA LYS A 26 15.25 -6.51 16.64
C LYS A 26 15.58 -7.95 17.01
N ASN A 27 14.65 -8.87 16.76
CA ASN A 27 14.85 -10.30 17.02
C ASN A 27 15.92 -10.92 16.12
N SER A 28 16.05 -10.44 14.88
CA SER A 28 17.10 -10.93 13.96
C SER A 28 18.47 -10.39 14.34
N PHE A 29 18.54 -9.14 14.83
CA PHE A 29 19.78 -8.51 15.29
C PHE A 29 20.22 -8.95 16.68
N SER A 30 19.32 -9.38 17.56
CA SER A 30 19.70 -9.95 18.86
C SER A 30 20.45 -11.28 18.74
N ILE A 31 20.43 -11.91 17.57
CA ILE A 31 21.16 -13.15 17.26
C ILE A 31 22.55 -12.83 16.67
N LEU A 32 22.83 -11.57 16.33
CA LEU A 32 24.14 -11.16 15.83
C LEU A 32 25.15 -11.12 16.98
N ASN A 33 26.12 -12.04 16.95
CA ASN A 33 27.30 -11.98 17.81
C ASN A 33 28.24 -10.88 17.28
N MET A 34 28.16 -9.69 17.86
CA MET A 34 29.01 -8.54 17.53
C MET A 34 30.43 -8.64 18.08
N ASP A 35 30.67 -9.58 19.00
CA ASP A 35 31.96 -9.77 19.68
C ASP A 35 32.90 -10.74 18.92
N HIS A 36 32.47 -11.28 17.77
CA HIS A 36 33.32 -12.17 16.97
C HIS A 36 34.31 -11.33 16.13
N PRO A 37 35.61 -11.69 16.07
CA PRO A 37 36.64 -10.97 15.30
C PRO A 37 36.53 -11.23 13.79
N ASP A 38 35.31 -11.21 13.26
CA ASP A 38 35.04 -11.46 11.86
C ASP A 38 35.08 -10.17 11.05
N ASN A 39 35.77 -10.26 9.91
CA ASN A 39 35.92 -9.24 8.87
C ASN A 39 34.62 -8.46 8.63
N THR A 40 34.69 -7.13 8.53
CA THR A 40 33.57 -6.19 8.34
C THR A 40 32.60 -6.62 7.23
N GLU A 41 33.11 -7.29 6.19
CA GLU A 41 32.31 -7.83 5.10
C GLU A 41 31.39 -8.99 5.52
N ASN A 42 31.83 -9.85 6.42
CA ASN A 42 31.01 -10.94 6.97
C ASN A 42 29.88 -10.40 7.84
N GLN A 43 30.17 -9.38 8.65
CA GLN A 43 29.16 -8.68 9.46
C GLN A 43 28.11 -8.00 8.57
N TYR A 44 28.56 -7.32 7.51
CA TYR A 44 27.68 -6.69 6.53
C TYR A 44 26.77 -7.70 5.83
N ASN A 45 27.32 -8.84 5.41
CA ASN A 45 26.56 -9.93 4.79
C ASN A 45 25.54 -10.55 5.75
N HIS A 46 25.89 -10.69 7.04
CA HIS A 46 24.98 -11.16 8.07
C HIS A 46 23.80 -10.19 8.29
N ILE A 47 24.08 -8.89 8.41
CA ILE A 47 23.04 -7.85 8.54
C ILE A 47 22.10 -7.90 7.33
N LYS A 48 22.64 -8.07 6.12
CA LYS A 48 21.85 -8.17 4.89
C LYS A 48 20.92 -9.38 4.92
N GLU A 49 21.38 -10.53 5.39
CA GLU A 49 20.55 -11.72 5.53
C GLU A 49 19.49 -11.58 6.64
N CYS A 50 19.80 -10.95 7.77
CA CYS A 50 18.80 -10.60 8.81
C CYS A 50 17.68 -9.74 8.23
N ILE A 51 18.02 -8.68 7.48
CA ILE A 51 17.04 -7.81 6.82
C ILE A 51 16.19 -8.62 5.83
N LYS A 52 16.82 -9.49 5.04
CA LYS A 52 16.14 -10.35 4.05
C LYS A 52 15.19 -11.35 4.72
N GLN A 53 15.60 -11.97 5.82
CA GLN A 53 14.75 -12.89 6.60
C GLN A 53 13.56 -12.17 7.23
N ALA A 54 13.78 -11.04 7.90
CA ALA A 54 12.71 -10.22 8.47
C ALA A 54 11.72 -9.76 7.39
N SER A 55 12.24 -9.35 6.21
CA SER A 55 11.42 -8.92 5.08
C SER A 55 10.52 -10.03 4.51
N ARG A 56 10.98 -11.29 4.53
CA ARG A 56 10.21 -12.46 4.03
C ARG A 56 9.06 -12.84 4.94
N LYS A 57 9.21 -12.63 6.26
CA LYS A 57 8.16 -12.93 7.27
C LYS A 57 6.99 -11.95 7.22
N ILE A 58 7.18 -10.78 6.61
CA ILE A 58 6.11 -9.82 6.40
C ILE A 58 5.29 -10.26 5.19
N LYS A 59 4.09 -10.79 5.46
CA LYS A 59 3.08 -10.95 4.41
C LYS A 59 2.73 -9.55 3.90
N THR A 60 2.91 -9.32 2.59
CA THR A 60 2.34 -8.16 1.92
C THR A 60 0.82 -8.24 2.09
N LEU A 61 0.28 -7.44 3.01
CA LEU A 61 -1.16 -7.25 3.07
C LEU A 61 -1.54 -6.60 1.73
N LYS A 62 -2.15 -7.38 0.84
CA LYS A 62 -2.90 -6.80 -0.27
C LYS A 62 -4.03 -6.03 0.38
N PHE A 63 -3.83 -4.74 0.64
CA PHE A 63 -4.93 -3.86 0.99
C PHE A 63 -5.90 -3.92 -0.18
N ARG A 64 -7.00 -4.67 -0.01
CA ARG A 64 -8.18 -4.54 -0.87
C ARG A 64 -8.71 -3.15 -0.61
N THR A 65 -8.16 -2.17 -1.31
CA THR A 65 -8.74 -0.84 -1.36
C THR A 65 -10.05 -1.00 -2.11
N GLN A 66 -11.15 -0.91 -1.39
CA GLN A 66 -12.48 -1.03 -1.98
C GLN A 66 -12.75 0.26 -2.75
N LYS A 67 -12.32 0.29 -4.02
CA LYS A 67 -12.42 1.45 -4.90
C LYS A 67 -13.85 1.77 -5.35
N LEU A 68 -14.75 0.79 -5.20
CA LEU A 68 -16.15 0.88 -5.61
C LEU A 68 -17.04 0.88 -4.37
N THR A 69 -18.03 1.74 -4.39
CA THR A 69 -19.08 1.77 -3.36
C THR A 69 -19.99 0.56 -3.49
N ASN A 70 -20.69 0.21 -2.42
CA ASN A 70 -21.72 -0.84 -2.46
C ASN A 70 -22.80 -0.53 -3.51
N ALA A 71 -23.12 0.75 -3.73
CA ALA A 71 -24.06 1.14 -4.78
C ALA A 71 -23.57 0.73 -6.19
N SER A 72 -22.29 0.96 -6.50
CA SER A 72 -21.71 0.51 -7.78
C SER A 72 -21.61 -1.01 -7.88
N LEU A 73 -21.33 -1.70 -6.78
CA LEU A 73 -21.31 -3.17 -6.75
C LEU A 73 -22.70 -3.75 -7.02
N ASN A 74 -23.74 -3.22 -6.37
CA ASN A 74 -25.12 -3.62 -6.62
C ASN A 74 -25.52 -3.36 -8.08
N LEU A 75 -25.12 -2.23 -8.67
CA LEU A 75 -25.36 -1.97 -10.09
C LEU A 75 -24.65 -2.98 -11.00
N ILE A 76 -23.46 -3.45 -10.65
CA ILE A 76 -22.78 -4.50 -11.42
C ILE A 76 -23.56 -5.81 -11.35
N GLU A 77 -24.04 -6.18 -10.16
CA GLU A 77 -24.86 -7.39 -9.95
C GLU A 77 -26.19 -7.32 -10.70
N GLU A 78 -26.90 -6.19 -10.63
CA GLU A 78 -28.15 -5.98 -11.39
C GLU A 78 -27.91 -6.06 -12.90
N ARG A 79 -26.79 -5.52 -13.40
CA ARG A 79 -26.44 -5.64 -14.82
C ARG A 79 -26.21 -7.09 -15.25
N GLN A 80 -25.69 -7.94 -14.38
CA GLN A 80 -25.44 -9.36 -14.69
C GLN A 80 -26.74 -10.16 -14.90
N LYS A 81 -27.86 -9.68 -14.34
CA LYS A 81 -29.18 -10.28 -14.52
C LYS A 81 -29.81 -9.96 -15.88
N LEU A 82 -29.30 -8.95 -16.60
CA LEU A 82 -29.85 -8.49 -17.88
C LEU A 82 -29.24 -9.25 -19.06
N THR A 83 -30.06 -9.49 -20.10
CA THR A 83 -29.61 -10.12 -21.35
C THR A 83 -28.68 -9.19 -22.13
N ARG A 84 -27.44 -9.63 -22.37
CA ARG A 84 -26.32 -8.80 -22.89
C ARG A 84 -26.61 -8.01 -24.18
N ASN A 85 -27.50 -8.50 -25.03
CA ASN A 85 -27.83 -7.87 -26.31
C ASN A 85 -29.14 -7.05 -26.28
N SER A 86 -29.78 -6.90 -25.12
CA SER A 86 -30.99 -6.09 -25.00
C SER A 86 -30.66 -4.59 -24.95
N VAL A 87 -31.63 -3.76 -25.37
CA VAL A 87 -31.54 -2.30 -25.26
C VAL A 87 -31.40 -1.90 -23.78
N GLU A 88 -32.14 -2.56 -22.90
CA GLU A 88 -32.09 -2.38 -21.45
C GLU A 88 -30.68 -2.63 -20.90
N TYR A 89 -30.02 -3.71 -21.34
CA TYR A 89 -28.63 -3.97 -20.94
C TYR A 89 -27.70 -2.84 -21.37
N ARG A 90 -27.85 -2.33 -22.59
CA ARG A 90 -26.98 -1.25 -23.11
C ARG A 90 -27.12 0.03 -22.29
N ASP A 91 -28.34 0.40 -21.92
CA ASP A 91 -28.58 1.60 -21.13
C ASP A 91 -28.16 1.41 -19.67
N PHE A 92 -28.39 0.23 -19.11
CA PHE A 92 -27.91 -0.12 -17.78
C PHE A 92 -26.38 -0.16 -17.72
N ASP A 93 -25.70 -0.69 -18.75
CA ASP A 93 -24.25 -0.72 -18.87
C ASP A 93 -23.63 0.69 -18.89
N LYS A 94 -24.25 1.66 -19.58
CA LYS A 94 -23.85 3.07 -19.52
C LYS A 94 -23.92 3.59 -18.08
N LYS A 95 -25.01 3.27 -17.35
CA LYS A 95 -25.21 3.67 -15.95
C LYS A 95 -24.17 3.05 -15.02
N VAL A 96 -23.87 1.75 -15.17
CA VAL A 96 -22.83 1.05 -14.40
C VAL A 96 -21.47 1.70 -14.64
N LYS A 97 -21.07 1.86 -15.92
CA LYS A 97 -19.79 2.47 -16.29
C LYS A 97 -19.65 3.91 -15.78
N ARG A 98 -20.75 4.68 -15.74
CA ARG A 98 -20.74 6.05 -15.20
C ARG A 98 -20.50 6.06 -13.69
N ASN A 99 -21.13 5.17 -12.94
CA ASN A 99 -20.96 5.08 -11.49
C ASN A 99 -19.56 4.58 -11.10
N ILE A 100 -19.04 3.57 -11.79
CA ILE A 100 -17.65 3.11 -11.62
C ILE A 100 -16.65 4.27 -11.81
N ARG A 101 -16.83 5.08 -12.87
CA ARG A 101 -15.97 6.25 -13.10
C ARG A 101 -16.07 7.30 -11.99
N LYS A 102 -17.28 7.52 -11.47
CA LYS A 102 -17.53 8.44 -10.35
C LYS A 102 -16.80 7.96 -9.08
N ASP A 103 -16.95 6.68 -8.74
CA ASP A 103 -16.32 6.08 -7.56
C ASP A 103 -14.79 6.11 -7.65
N LEU A 104 -14.23 5.78 -8.81
CA LEU A 104 -12.79 5.87 -9.05
C LEU A 104 -12.27 7.30 -8.91
N ARG A 105 -13.00 8.30 -9.41
CA ARG A 105 -12.64 9.71 -9.23
C ARG A 105 -12.66 10.11 -7.76
N ALA A 106 -13.71 9.75 -7.04
CA ALA A 106 -13.84 10.04 -5.61
C ALA A 106 -12.72 9.38 -4.78
N TYR A 107 -12.43 8.10 -5.06
CA TYR A 107 -11.34 7.37 -4.43
C TYR A 107 -9.98 8.01 -4.69
N ASN A 108 -9.70 8.44 -5.92
CA ASN A 108 -8.46 9.13 -6.26
C ASN A 108 -8.34 10.48 -5.53
N ILE A 109 -9.42 11.26 -5.45
CA ILE A 109 -9.44 12.51 -4.67
C ILE A 109 -9.13 12.22 -3.20
N TYR A 110 -9.78 11.21 -2.62
CA TYR A 110 -9.52 10.78 -1.25
C TYR A 110 -8.06 10.37 -1.03
N LEU A 111 -7.45 9.63 -1.96
CA LEU A 111 -6.04 9.25 -1.88
C LEU A 111 -5.12 10.48 -1.87
N VAL A 112 -5.37 11.45 -2.75
CA VAL A 112 -4.60 12.69 -2.80
C VAL A 112 -4.76 13.45 -1.48
N GLN A 113 -5.99 13.62 -1.00
CA GLN A 113 -6.27 14.30 0.26
C GLN A 113 -5.59 13.60 1.44
N SER A 114 -5.70 12.28 1.54
CA SER A 114 -5.06 11.49 2.59
C SER A 114 -3.53 11.60 2.54
N ALA A 115 -2.94 11.69 1.34
CA ALA A 115 -1.50 11.89 1.17
C ALA A 115 -1.05 13.29 1.59
N LEU A 116 -1.85 14.33 1.31
CA LEU A 116 -1.61 15.69 1.79
C LEU A 116 -1.71 15.74 3.34
N ASP A 117 -2.75 15.13 3.91
CA ASP A 117 -2.99 15.13 5.35
C ASP A 117 -1.92 14.39 6.15
N LYS A 118 -1.34 13.34 5.58
CA LYS A 118 -0.28 12.54 6.24
C LYS A 118 1.11 13.15 6.10
N ASN A 119 1.32 14.08 5.16
CA ASN A 119 2.60 14.75 5.00
C ASN A 119 2.76 15.89 6.02
N ARG A 120 3.54 15.61 7.07
CA ARG A 120 3.84 16.56 8.15
C ARG A 120 4.50 17.85 7.64
N SER A 121 5.36 17.75 6.62
CA SER A 121 6.03 18.90 5.98
C SER A 121 5.06 19.83 5.25
N LEU A 122 4.09 19.28 4.50
CA LEU A 122 3.05 20.07 3.83
C LEU A 122 2.12 20.74 4.84
N LYS A 123 1.76 20.04 5.92
CA LYS A 123 0.99 20.63 7.03
C LYS A 123 1.72 21.81 7.69
N SER A 124 3.02 21.71 7.92
CA SER A 124 3.82 22.82 8.46
C SER A 124 3.91 24.00 7.49
N ALA A 125 4.08 23.73 6.19
CA ALA A 125 4.11 24.77 5.16
C ALA A 125 2.76 25.49 4.99
N MET A 126 1.63 24.78 5.17
CA MET A 126 0.29 25.39 5.12
C MET A 126 0.02 26.30 6.33
N ARG A 127 0.47 25.91 7.54
CA ARG A 127 0.28 26.74 8.75
C ARG A 127 1.13 28.01 8.76
N GLY A 128 2.32 27.98 8.15
CA GLY A 128 3.16 29.17 8.00
C GLY A 128 2.62 30.23 7.03
N ARG A 129 1.48 29.98 6.38
CA ARG A 129 0.78 30.94 5.49
C ARG A 129 -0.40 31.65 6.15
N GLU A 130 -0.80 31.29 7.36
CA GLU A 130 -1.82 32.09 8.06
C GLU A 130 -1.19 33.43 8.46
N PRO A 131 -1.75 34.57 8.01
CA PRO A 131 -1.24 35.88 8.39
C PRO A 131 -1.52 36.08 9.88
N GLY A 132 -0.46 36.37 10.64
CA GLY A 132 -0.57 36.85 12.01
C GLY A 132 -1.14 38.26 12.08
#